data_AF-A0A1M3HGZ7-F1
#
_entry.id   AF-A0A1M3HGZ7-F1
#
_cell.length_a   1.000
_cell.length_b   1.000
_cell.length_c   1.000
_cell.angle_alpha   90.00
_cell.angle_beta   90.00
_cell.angle_gamma   90.00
#
_symmetry.space_group_name_H-M   'P 1'
#
loop_
_entity.id
_entity.type
_entity.pdbx_description
1 polymer ?
#
loop_
_entity_poly.entity_id
_entity_poly.type
_entity_poly.pdbx_seq_one_letter_code
_entity_poly.pdbx_strand_id
1 'polypeptide(L)'
;MVYRLPVGWNGKMLGLGGGGWAGNITLEAAKPGLTAGYATAQTDGGHASTAPFDNPWVVDPVKAKDFSWRAIHEMTVAGKKLVAAYYGKGLDRSYFHGCSTGGRMALMEAQRFPQDYDAIISQAPVYTLQVQTSAVLRNNLFAQPGAALGAEGAKLVSEAVLKSCDAKDGVKDGVIADPRSCQWNPQELLCKPGSTGSCLTQPQVNALQIAYDGVRAADGSYAQLPLSKGGEAGWGAFVAIDGDRKEFSNGGGTGGLVPVLWPGKQVDLNSLTPAQVVEGRASAFAKMYEAGDPNLAPFFARGGKLLMWHGESDPGPSPVGTIDYVEAVKRTDPRGAANGLQMFLAPGVGHCAGGPGADQVDVLGALDNWVSAGKAPETLVAKKADGSMVRPLCAWPKVAHYTGSGDVNDPKNYSCVAR
;
A
#
# COMPACT_ATOMS: atom_id res chain seq x y z
N MET A 1 18.08 -15.92 5.43
CA MET A 1 18.61 -14.58 5.10
C MET A 1 19.57 -14.68 3.93
N VAL A 2 19.61 -13.67 3.06
CA VAL A 2 20.53 -13.56 1.91
C VAL A 2 21.12 -12.15 1.89
N TYR A 3 22.44 -12.07 1.77
CA TYR A 3 23.17 -10.81 1.59
C TYR A 3 23.87 -10.82 0.24
N ARG A 4 23.79 -9.70 -0.49
CA ARG A 4 24.50 -9.53 -1.77
C ARG A 4 25.34 -8.27 -1.69
N LEU A 5 26.64 -8.44 -1.94
CA LEU A 5 27.67 -7.44 -1.69
C LEU A 5 28.33 -7.10 -3.03
N PRO A 6 27.95 -5.98 -3.70
CA PRO A 6 28.52 -5.63 -5.00
C PRO A 6 29.99 -5.20 -4.85
N VAL A 7 30.79 -5.44 -5.89
CA VAL A 7 32.19 -4.95 -5.94
C VAL A 7 32.22 -3.42 -5.98
N GLY A 8 31.35 -2.79 -6.78
CA GLY A 8 31.17 -1.34 -6.85
C GLY A 8 30.27 -0.81 -5.71
N TRP A 9 30.65 -1.07 -4.46
CA TRP A 9 29.86 -0.67 -3.29
C TRP A 9 29.93 0.84 -3.03
N ASN A 10 28.77 1.45 -2.80
CA ASN A 10 28.62 2.88 -2.60
C ASN A 10 28.65 3.32 -1.11
N GLY A 11 29.04 2.43 -0.20
CA GLY A 11 29.06 2.69 1.25
C GLY A 11 27.72 2.48 1.97
N LYS A 12 26.64 2.12 1.25
CA LYS A 12 25.27 2.04 1.79
C LYS A 12 24.73 0.62 1.78
N MET A 13 23.80 0.34 2.69
CA MET A 13 23.05 -0.93 2.71
C MET A 13 21.56 -0.69 2.47
N LEU A 14 20.91 -1.58 1.72
CA LEU A 14 19.47 -1.59 1.47
C LEU A 14 18.86 -2.90 2.01
N GLY A 15 18.07 -2.80 3.08
CA GLY A 15 17.17 -3.87 3.52
C GLY A 15 15.91 -3.92 2.66
N LEU A 16 15.43 -5.11 2.34
CA LEU A 16 14.26 -5.32 1.51
C LEU A 16 13.17 -6.10 2.25
N GLY A 17 11.93 -5.61 2.14
CA GLY A 17 10.75 -6.26 2.69
C GLY A 17 10.19 -7.41 1.83
N GLY A 18 9.30 -8.19 2.45
CA GLY A 18 8.53 -9.25 1.81
C GLY A 18 7.26 -8.78 1.10
N GLY A 19 6.40 -9.73 0.74
CA GLY A 19 5.12 -9.48 0.09
C GLY A 19 4.09 -10.55 0.47
N GLY A 20 2.82 -10.15 0.66
CA GLY A 20 1.80 -11.04 1.22
C GLY A 20 2.24 -11.62 2.57
N TRP A 21 2.10 -12.91 2.76
CA TRP A 21 2.56 -13.67 3.92
C TRP A 21 3.90 -14.36 3.67
N ALA A 22 4.72 -13.84 2.76
CA ALA A 22 6.06 -14.35 2.45
C ALA A 22 7.13 -13.29 2.68
N GLY A 23 8.33 -13.72 3.06
CA GLY A 23 9.53 -12.90 2.93
C GLY A 23 9.94 -12.73 1.46
N ASN A 24 11.15 -12.24 1.24
CA ASN A 24 11.68 -12.07 -0.10
C ASN A 24 13.20 -12.25 -0.09
N ILE A 25 13.66 -13.27 -0.82
CA ILE A 25 15.09 -13.60 -0.99
C ILE A 25 15.53 -13.58 -2.46
N THR A 26 14.66 -13.12 -3.35
CA THR A 26 14.87 -13.18 -4.80
C THR A 26 15.95 -12.19 -5.26
N LEU A 27 16.70 -12.56 -6.32
CA LEU A 27 17.67 -11.66 -6.92
C LEU A 27 17.00 -10.48 -7.64
N GLU A 28 15.84 -10.71 -8.28
CA GLU A 28 15.11 -9.66 -8.99
C GLU A 28 14.75 -8.49 -8.07
N ALA A 29 14.30 -8.76 -6.84
CA ALA A 29 14.03 -7.70 -5.87
C ALA A 29 15.29 -6.94 -5.42
N ALA A 30 16.45 -7.59 -5.39
CA ALA A 30 17.72 -6.96 -5.03
C ALA A 30 18.35 -6.14 -6.16
N LYS A 31 18.02 -6.47 -7.41
CA LYS A 31 18.68 -5.94 -8.61
C LYS A 31 18.73 -4.41 -8.67
N PRO A 32 17.64 -3.65 -8.43
CA PRO A 32 17.72 -2.18 -8.45
C PRO A 32 18.74 -1.61 -7.46
N GLY A 33 18.73 -2.11 -6.22
CA GLY A 33 19.69 -1.69 -5.19
C GLY A 33 21.13 -2.06 -5.54
N LEU A 34 21.34 -3.28 -6.06
CA LEU A 34 22.67 -3.72 -6.50
C LEU A 34 23.21 -2.90 -7.66
N THR A 35 22.37 -2.58 -8.65
CA THR A 35 22.74 -1.72 -9.78
C THR A 35 23.10 -0.30 -9.31
N ALA A 36 22.45 0.20 -8.27
CA ALA A 36 22.78 1.48 -7.63
C ALA A 36 23.97 1.40 -6.65
N GLY A 37 24.61 0.24 -6.50
CA GLY A 37 25.81 0.03 -5.68
C GLY A 37 25.56 -0.27 -4.20
N TYR A 38 24.31 -0.52 -3.79
CA TYR A 38 23.97 -0.87 -2.40
C TYR A 38 24.34 -2.33 -2.10
N ALA A 39 24.88 -2.58 -0.91
CA ALA A 39 24.82 -3.92 -0.34
C ALA A 39 23.36 -4.23 0.03
N THR A 40 22.79 -5.37 -0.41
CA THR A 40 21.38 -5.68 -0.13
C THR A 40 21.23 -6.76 0.93
N ALA A 41 20.25 -6.61 1.81
CA ALA A 41 19.89 -7.59 2.84
C ALA A 41 18.44 -8.05 2.68
N GLN A 42 18.22 -9.37 2.70
CA GLN A 42 16.93 -10.01 2.47
C GLN A 42 16.68 -11.18 3.42
N THR A 43 15.41 -11.47 3.70
CA THR A 43 15.00 -12.55 4.60
C THR A 43 13.72 -13.22 4.11
N ASP A 44 13.55 -14.49 4.44
CA ASP A 44 12.34 -15.27 4.18
C ASP A 44 11.22 -14.97 5.20
N GLY A 45 11.48 -14.12 6.19
CA GLY A 45 10.50 -13.73 7.20
C GLY A 45 10.35 -14.75 8.33
N GLY A 46 11.23 -15.75 8.42
CA GLY A 46 11.20 -16.77 9.48
C GLY A 46 10.38 -18.01 9.16
N HIS A 47 10.00 -18.21 7.89
CA HIS A 47 9.34 -19.42 7.42
C HIS A 47 9.68 -19.71 5.94
N ALA A 48 9.46 -20.95 5.52
CA ALA A 48 9.82 -21.40 4.16
C ALA A 48 8.75 -21.13 3.10
N SER A 49 7.50 -20.81 3.49
CA SER A 49 6.43 -20.57 2.52
C SER A 49 6.73 -19.36 1.64
N THR A 50 6.61 -19.55 0.32
CA THR A 50 6.77 -18.52 -0.70
C THR A 50 5.44 -18.11 -1.32
N ALA A 51 4.33 -18.75 -0.92
CA ALA A 51 3.01 -18.44 -1.44
C ALA A 51 2.45 -17.20 -0.70
N PRO A 52 2.10 -16.10 -1.41
CA PRO A 52 1.72 -14.83 -0.79
C PRO A 52 0.51 -14.89 0.16
N PHE A 53 -0.31 -15.94 0.11
CA PHE A 53 -1.51 -16.08 0.96
C PHE A 53 -1.49 -17.32 1.85
N ASP A 54 -0.36 -18.04 1.89
CA ASP A 54 -0.18 -19.21 2.75
C ASP A 54 0.41 -18.78 4.10
N ASN A 55 -0.44 -18.80 5.13
CA ASN A 55 -0.09 -18.36 6.48
C ASN A 55 -0.55 -19.26 7.65
N PRO A 56 -0.86 -20.57 7.51
CA PRO A 56 -1.23 -21.39 8.68
C PRO A 56 -0.07 -21.53 9.68
N TRP A 57 1.17 -21.24 9.26
CA TRP A 57 2.35 -21.22 10.13
C TRP A 57 2.30 -20.15 11.23
N VAL A 58 1.38 -19.17 11.16
CA VAL A 58 1.25 -18.12 12.20
C VAL A 58 0.83 -18.66 13.57
N VAL A 59 0.31 -19.89 13.64
CA VAL A 59 0.01 -20.54 14.92
C VAL A 59 1.26 -20.90 15.72
N ASP A 60 2.42 -21.00 15.05
CA ASP A 60 3.71 -21.11 15.70
C ASP A 60 4.15 -19.72 16.21
N PRO A 61 4.23 -19.50 17.53
CA PRO A 61 4.53 -18.19 18.09
C PRO A 61 5.93 -17.67 17.75
N VAL A 62 6.88 -18.55 17.39
CA VAL A 62 8.22 -18.16 16.94
C VAL A 62 8.12 -17.58 15.54
N LYS A 63 7.48 -18.29 14.60
CA LYS A 63 7.31 -17.82 13.22
C LYS A 63 6.44 -16.57 13.14
N ALA A 64 5.37 -16.51 13.94
CA ALA A 64 4.53 -15.32 14.07
C ALA A 64 5.34 -14.09 14.50
N LYS A 65 6.24 -14.24 15.48
CA LYS A 65 7.12 -13.17 15.95
C LYS A 65 8.17 -12.77 14.92
N ASP A 66 8.78 -13.77 14.27
CA ASP A 66 9.75 -13.55 13.20
C ASP A 66 9.15 -12.72 12.07
N PHE A 67 8.00 -13.13 11.55
CA PHE A 67 7.35 -12.42 10.46
C PHE A 67 6.84 -11.04 10.87
N SER A 68 6.36 -10.90 12.12
CA SER A 68 5.83 -9.64 12.62
C SER A 68 6.90 -8.55 12.72
N TRP A 69 8.07 -8.86 13.30
CA TRP A 69 9.11 -7.83 13.49
C TRP A 69 10.53 -8.38 13.63
N ARG A 70 10.75 -9.62 14.10
CA ARG A 70 12.10 -10.06 14.48
C ARG A 70 13.00 -10.40 13.30
N ALA A 71 12.46 -11.02 12.24
CA ALA A 71 13.28 -11.48 11.12
C ALA A 71 13.96 -10.33 10.36
N ILE A 72 13.29 -9.19 10.22
CA ILE A 72 13.85 -8.00 9.57
C ILE A 72 14.95 -7.40 10.44
N HIS A 73 14.67 -7.15 11.72
CA HIS A 73 15.66 -6.63 12.67
C HIS A 73 16.94 -7.48 12.72
N GLU A 74 16.81 -8.80 12.90
CA GLU A 74 17.96 -9.71 12.99
C GLU A 74 18.76 -9.74 11.68
N MET A 75 18.06 -9.69 10.53
CA MET A 75 18.69 -9.55 9.22
C MET A 75 19.46 -8.23 9.10
N THR A 76 18.90 -7.13 9.60
CA THR A 76 19.57 -5.82 9.61
C THR A 76 20.85 -5.86 10.46
N VAL A 77 20.75 -6.37 11.69
CA VAL A 77 21.88 -6.42 12.64
C VAL A 77 23.02 -7.30 12.11
N ALA A 78 22.69 -8.49 11.60
CA ALA A 78 23.69 -9.39 11.02
C ALA A 78 24.28 -8.83 9.71
N GLY A 79 23.45 -8.22 8.86
CA GLY A 79 23.88 -7.59 7.61
C GLY A 79 24.88 -6.46 7.83
N LYS A 80 24.62 -5.55 8.77
CA LYS A 80 25.55 -4.46 9.10
C LYS A 80 26.93 -4.98 9.52
N LYS A 81 26.98 -6.05 10.32
CA LYS A 81 28.24 -6.71 10.74
C LYS A 81 28.96 -7.35 9.56
N LEU A 82 28.23 -8.06 8.70
CA LEU A 82 28.78 -8.72 7.53
C LEU A 82 29.38 -7.70 6.54
N VAL A 83 28.65 -6.62 6.25
CA VAL A 83 29.12 -5.54 5.37
C VAL A 83 30.42 -4.93 5.91
N ALA A 84 30.46 -4.63 7.22
CA ALA A 84 31.66 -4.09 7.86
C ALA A 84 32.86 -5.03 7.76
N ALA A 85 32.66 -6.33 7.97
CA ALA A 85 33.72 -7.33 7.86
C ALA A 85 34.19 -7.52 6.41
N TYR A 86 33.28 -7.51 5.44
CA TYR A 86 33.60 -7.76 4.03
C TYR A 86 34.34 -6.59 3.36
N TYR A 87 33.89 -5.35 3.58
CA TYR A 87 34.51 -4.16 2.97
C TYR A 87 35.58 -3.50 3.85
N GLY A 88 35.79 -4.00 5.08
CA GLY A 88 36.74 -3.43 6.04
C GLY A 88 36.34 -2.05 6.61
N LYS A 89 35.08 -1.62 6.38
CA LYS A 89 34.53 -0.33 6.81
C LYS A 89 33.02 -0.47 7.09
N GLY A 90 32.53 0.21 8.12
CA GLY A 90 31.09 0.30 8.44
C GLY A 90 30.26 1.09 7.42
N LEU A 91 28.93 1.02 7.52
CA LEU A 91 28.03 1.73 6.62
C LEU A 91 28.17 3.26 6.76
N ASP A 92 28.12 3.97 5.64
CA ASP A 92 27.89 5.42 5.64
C ASP A 92 26.42 5.72 5.97
N ARG A 93 25.49 4.92 5.42
CA ARG A 93 24.04 5.00 5.67
C ARG A 93 23.36 3.64 5.50
N SER A 94 22.22 3.43 6.17
CA SER A 94 21.32 2.29 5.92
C SER A 94 19.92 2.71 5.49
N TYR A 95 19.38 2.01 4.50
CA TYR A 95 18.06 2.23 3.90
C TYR A 95 17.20 0.98 4.00
N PHE A 96 15.89 1.13 4.13
CA PHE A 96 14.93 0.04 3.98
C PHE A 96 13.89 0.38 2.91
N HIS A 97 13.52 -0.58 2.08
CA HIS A 97 12.47 -0.43 1.09
C HIS A 97 11.56 -1.65 1.07
N GLY A 98 10.26 -1.40 1.15
CA GLY A 98 9.27 -2.42 0.87
C GLY A 98 7.95 -1.84 0.38
N CYS A 99 7.22 -2.65 -0.38
CA CYS A 99 5.84 -2.40 -0.75
C CYS A 99 4.91 -3.45 -0.13
N SER A 100 3.64 -3.13 0.09
CA SER A 100 2.65 -4.07 0.64
C SER A 100 3.02 -4.48 2.08
N THR A 101 3.14 -5.78 2.35
CA THR A 101 3.72 -6.30 3.60
C THR A 101 5.13 -5.78 3.85
N GLY A 102 5.93 -5.57 2.81
CA GLY A 102 7.22 -4.89 2.93
C GLY A 102 7.07 -3.45 3.41
N GLY A 103 6.01 -2.74 3.00
CA GLY A 103 5.68 -1.42 3.52
C GLY A 103 5.29 -1.43 5.00
N ARG A 104 4.59 -2.49 5.46
CA ARG A 104 4.36 -2.73 6.90
C ARG A 104 5.67 -2.99 7.64
N MET A 105 6.54 -3.86 7.10
CA MET A 105 7.86 -4.13 7.67
C MET A 105 8.69 -2.85 7.80
N ALA A 106 8.62 -1.98 6.78
CA ALA A 106 9.26 -0.67 6.79
C ALA A 106 8.79 0.21 7.96
N LEU A 107 7.47 0.28 8.17
CA LEU A 107 6.90 1.03 9.30
C LEU A 107 7.23 0.38 10.66
N MET A 108 7.26 -0.95 10.73
CA MET A 108 7.64 -1.68 11.94
C MET A 108 9.08 -1.37 12.35
N GLU A 109 10.02 -1.30 11.40
CA GLU A 109 11.39 -0.88 11.67
C GLU A 109 11.44 0.57 12.20
N ALA A 110 10.70 1.50 11.60
CA ALA A 110 10.63 2.89 12.07
C ALA A 110 10.09 3.00 13.51
N GLN A 111 9.06 2.20 13.84
CA GLN A 111 8.36 2.24 15.13
C GLN A 111 9.16 1.53 16.23
N ARG A 112 9.71 0.35 15.93
CA ARG A 112 10.26 -0.56 16.93
C ARG A 112 11.78 -0.56 17.00
N PHE A 113 12.44 -0.32 15.88
CA PHE A 113 13.90 -0.35 15.74
C PHE A 113 14.40 0.91 15.06
N PRO A 114 14.15 2.10 15.65
CA PRO A 114 14.41 3.37 14.99
C PRO A 114 15.87 3.53 14.56
N GLN A 115 16.82 2.80 15.15
CA GLN A 115 18.26 2.79 14.82
C GLN A 115 18.67 1.90 13.64
N ASP A 116 17.78 1.05 13.14
CA ASP A 116 18.12 0.06 12.12
C ASP A 116 18.36 0.72 10.75
N TYR A 117 17.63 1.78 10.45
CA TYR A 117 17.71 2.49 9.18
C TYR A 117 17.76 4.00 9.38
N ASP A 118 18.56 4.69 8.56
CA ASP A 118 18.59 6.16 8.51
C ASP A 118 17.45 6.70 7.64
N ALA A 119 17.02 5.91 6.66
CA ALA A 119 15.94 6.28 5.76
C ALA A 119 15.11 5.07 5.32
N ILE A 120 13.80 5.24 5.23
CA ILE A 120 12.83 4.17 5.01
C ILE A 120 11.85 4.57 3.93
N ILE A 121 11.60 3.66 2.98
CA ILE A 121 10.54 3.75 1.99
C ILE A 121 9.45 2.74 2.36
N SER A 122 8.24 3.26 2.62
CA SER A 122 7.05 2.45 2.89
C SER A 122 6.03 2.67 1.78
N GLN A 123 5.92 1.70 0.86
CA GLN A 123 4.99 1.78 -0.27
C GLN A 123 3.75 0.92 -0.03
N ALA A 124 2.57 1.45 -0.38
CA ALA A 124 1.26 0.80 -0.26
C ALA A 124 1.15 -0.11 0.99
N PRO A 125 1.42 0.42 2.20
CA PRO A 125 1.70 -0.45 3.34
C PRO A 125 0.46 -1.18 3.81
N VAL A 126 0.59 -2.50 3.94
CA VAL A 126 -0.40 -3.37 4.59
C VAL A 126 -0.16 -3.33 6.10
N TYR A 127 -0.14 -2.12 6.68
CA TYR A 127 0.36 -1.87 8.03
C TYR A 127 -0.58 -2.39 9.13
N THR A 128 -1.81 -2.73 8.76
CA THR A 128 -2.86 -3.21 9.65
C THR A 128 -3.57 -4.40 9.01
N LEU A 129 -4.05 -5.33 9.85
CA LEU A 129 -4.91 -6.44 9.44
C LEU A 129 -6.27 -6.00 8.92
N GLN A 130 -6.60 -4.70 9.10
CA GLN A 130 -7.76 -4.07 8.52
C GLN A 130 -7.82 -4.23 7.00
N VAL A 131 -6.68 -4.38 6.32
CA VAL A 131 -6.63 -4.65 4.87
C VAL A 131 -7.27 -6.01 4.55
N GLN A 132 -6.85 -7.06 5.25
CA GLN A 132 -7.37 -8.42 5.06
C GLN A 132 -8.85 -8.52 5.41
N THR A 133 -9.27 -7.95 6.54
CA THR A 133 -10.69 -7.95 6.92
C THR A 133 -11.55 -7.10 5.99
N SER A 134 -11.01 -5.99 5.45
CA SER A 134 -11.72 -5.20 4.43
C SER A 134 -11.94 -6.00 3.16
N ALA A 135 -10.95 -6.79 2.71
CA ALA A 135 -11.11 -7.68 1.56
C ALA A 135 -12.22 -8.72 1.80
N VAL A 136 -12.25 -9.37 2.98
CA VAL A 136 -13.33 -10.30 3.35
C VAL A 136 -14.71 -9.62 3.30
N LEU A 137 -14.86 -8.45 3.91
CA LEU A 137 -16.14 -7.74 3.91
C LEU A 137 -16.57 -7.33 2.48
N ARG A 138 -15.65 -6.84 1.65
CA ARG A 138 -15.93 -6.50 0.24
C ARG A 138 -16.36 -7.75 -0.55
N ASN A 139 -15.69 -8.88 -0.35
CA ASN A 139 -16.05 -10.15 -1.00
C ASN A 139 -17.47 -10.58 -0.59
N ASN A 140 -17.85 -10.38 0.68
CA ASN A 140 -19.20 -10.67 1.15
C ASN A 140 -20.26 -9.74 0.56
N LEU A 141 -19.91 -8.48 0.21
CA LEU A 141 -20.81 -7.56 -0.48
C LEU A 141 -21.14 -8.04 -1.89
N PHE A 142 -20.12 -8.35 -2.70
CA PHE A 142 -20.30 -8.76 -4.10
C PHE A 142 -20.85 -10.18 -4.26
N ALA A 143 -20.75 -11.01 -3.22
CA ALA A 143 -21.35 -12.33 -3.19
C ALA A 143 -22.82 -12.35 -2.75
N GLN A 144 -23.45 -11.20 -2.46
CA GLN A 144 -24.89 -11.16 -2.23
C GLN A 144 -25.66 -11.45 -3.52
N PRO A 145 -26.88 -12.03 -3.44
CA PRO A 145 -27.68 -12.33 -4.62
C PRO A 145 -27.86 -11.12 -5.54
N GLY A 146 -27.38 -11.24 -6.78
CA GLY A 146 -27.46 -10.19 -7.80
C GLY A 146 -26.47 -9.04 -7.64
N ALA A 147 -25.53 -9.10 -6.68
CA ALA A 147 -24.54 -8.04 -6.43
C ALA A 147 -23.21 -8.24 -7.18
N ALA A 148 -22.95 -9.44 -7.70
CA ALA A 148 -21.77 -9.73 -8.50
C ALA A 148 -21.65 -8.75 -9.68
N LEU A 149 -20.53 -8.05 -9.76
CA LEU A 149 -20.26 -7.03 -10.77
C LEU A 149 -19.57 -7.63 -12.01
N GLY A 150 -18.63 -8.56 -11.80
CA GLY A 150 -17.79 -9.14 -12.85
C GLY A 150 -16.91 -8.09 -13.56
N ALA A 151 -16.10 -8.56 -14.51
CA ALA A 151 -15.19 -7.69 -15.26
C ALA A 151 -15.93 -6.67 -16.13
N GLU A 152 -17.04 -7.07 -16.76
CA GLU A 152 -17.85 -6.18 -17.62
C GLU A 152 -18.53 -5.07 -16.82
N GLY A 153 -19.10 -5.39 -15.64
CA GLY A 153 -19.68 -4.39 -14.75
C GLY A 153 -18.62 -3.45 -14.18
N ALA A 154 -17.44 -3.96 -13.83
CA ALA A 154 -16.33 -3.14 -13.34
C ALA A 154 -15.84 -2.16 -14.40
N LYS A 155 -15.74 -2.62 -15.66
CA LYS A 155 -15.43 -1.77 -16.80
C LYS A 155 -16.49 -0.69 -17.01
N LEU A 156 -17.78 -1.06 -17.00
CA LEU A 156 -18.88 -0.11 -17.14
C LEU A 156 -18.84 0.99 -16.07
N VAL A 157 -18.58 0.62 -14.82
CA VAL A 157 -18.44 1.58 -13.72
C VAL A 157 -17.23 2.48 -13.95
N SER A 158 -16.06 1.91 -14.28
CA SER A 158 -14.85 2.68 -14.53
C SER A 158 -15.03 3.72 -15.63
N GLU A 159 -15.67 3.35 -16.75
CA GLU A 159 -15.99 4.27 -17.84
C GLU A 159 -16.94 5.40 -17.40
N ALA A 160 -17.95 5.10 -16.59
CA ALA A 160 -18.89 6.10 -16.07
C ALA A 160 -18.23 7.08 -15.10
N VAL A 161 -17.37 6.57 -14.21
CA VAL A 161 -16.59 7.38 -13.27
C VAL A 161 -15.63 8.30 -14.02
N LEU A 162 -14.85 7.75 -14.97
CA LEU A 162 -13.91 8.54 -15.78
C LEU A 162 -14.63 9.63 -16.57
N LYS A 163 -15.77 9.31 -17.19
CA LYS A 163 -16.59 10.31 -17.89
C LYS A 163 -16.97 11.50 -17.00
N SER A 164 -17.19 11.27 -15.71
CA SER A 164 -17.58 12.31 -14.75
C SER A 164 -16.39 13.08 -14.16
N CYS A 165 -15.22 12.45 -14.05
CA CYS A 165 -14.16 12.92 -13.17
C CYS A 165 -12.76 13.09 -13.80
N ASP A 166 -12.44 12.43 -14.92
CA ASP A 166 -11.12 12.47 -15.59
C ASP A 166 -10.68 13.91 -15.89
N ALA A 167 -11.48 14.66 -16.66
CA ALA A 167 -11.12 16.01 -17.10
C ALA A 167 -11.02 17.10 -16.00
N LYS A 168 -11.27 16.78 -14.73
CA LYS A 168 -11.33 17.78 -13.64
C LYS A 168 -9.97 18.30 -13.19
N ASP A 169 -8.90 17.57 -13.45
CA ASP A 169 -7.53 17.99 -13.17
C ASP A 169 -6.87 18.76 -14.33
N GLY A 170 -7.66 19.07 -15.36
CA GLY A 170 -7.26 19.82 -16.54
C GLY A 170 -6.78 18.97 -17.71
N VAL A 171 -6.69 17.64 -17.56
CA VAL A 171 -6.36 16.73 -18.66
C VAL A 171 -7.38 15.59 -18.74
N LYS A 172 -7.66 15.10 -19.96
CA LYS A 172 -8.47 13.91 -20.18
C LYS A 172 -7.55 12.77 -20.63
N ASP A 173 -7.04 12.00 -19.69
CA ASP A 173 -6.03 10.97 -19.93
C ASP A 173 -6.41 9.58 -19.39
N GLY A 174 -7.65 9.42 -18.92
CA GLY A 174 -8.13 8.16 -18.35
C GLY A 174 -7.65 7.92 -16.93
N VAL A 175 -7.15 8.95 -16.25
CA VAL A 175 -6.74 8.93 -14.84
C VAL A 175 -7.51 10.01 -14.10
N ILE A 176 -7.81 9.79 -12.83
CA ILE A 176 -8.41 10.81 -11.96
C ILE A 176 -7.33 11.25 -11.00
N ALA A 177 -6.78 12.46 -11.13
CA ALA A 177 -5.69 12.92 -10.27
C ALA A 177 -6.09 13.06 -8.79
N ASP A 178 -7.36 13.37 -8.52
CA ASP A 178 -7.91 13.36 -7.16
C ASP A 178 -9.25 12.61 -7.09
N PRO A 179 -9.22 11.27 -6.86
CA PRO A 179 -10.41 10.45 -6.71
C PRO A 179 -11.34 10.91 -5.59
N ARG A 180 -10.84 11.65 -4.59
CA ARG A 180 -11.61 12.12 -3.43
C ARG A 180 -12.57 13.26 -3.80
N SER A 181 -12.23 14.10 -4.76
CA SER A 181 -13.14 15.12 -5.31
C SER A 181 -14.21 14.54 -6.26
N CYS A 182 -14.08 13.28 -6.68
CA CYS A 182 -15.00 12.65 -7.62
C CYS A 182 -16.37 12.35 -6.97
N GLN A 183 -17.37 13.21 -7.24
CA GLN A 183 -18.74 13.10 -6.73
C GLN A 183 -19.67 12.19 -7.56
N TRP A 184 -19.15 11.42 -8.51
CA TRP A 184 -19.96 10.50 -9.32
C TRP A 184 -20.73 9.50 -8.44
N ASN A 185 -21.98 9.20 -8.80
CA ASN A 185 -22.87 8.33 -8.03
C ASN A 185 -23.28 7.09 -8.84
N PRO A 186 -23.10 5.86 -8.30
CA PRO A 186 -23.45 4.62 -9.01
C PRO A 186 -24.93 4.48 -9.38
N GLN A 187 -25.84 5.25 -8.75
CA GLN A 187 -27.25 5.30 -9.13
C GLN A 187 -27.48 5.74 -10.59
N GLU A 188 -26.53 6.47 -11.20
CA GLU A 188 -26.59 6.84 -12.62
C GLU A 188 -26.64 5.62 -13.55
N LEU A 189 -26.12 4.47 -13.11
CA LEU A 189 -26.10 3.23 -13.87
C LEU A 189 -27.26 2.29 -13.54
N LEU A 190 -28.18 2.64 -12.63
CA LEU A 190 -29.27 1.74 -12.25
C LEU A 190 -30.14 1.36 -13.47
N CYS A 191 -30.39 0.06 -13.65
CA CYS A 191 -31.24 -0.43 -14.73
C CYS A 191 -32.67 0.11 -14.63
N LYS A 192 -33.16 0.69 -15.73
CA LYS A 192 -34.57 1.06 -15.87
C LYS A 192 -35.42 -0.19 -16.14
N PRO A 193 -36.71 -0.21 -15.76
CA PRO A 193 -37.60 -1.34 -16.07
C PRO A 193 -37.56 -1.72 -17.56
N GLY A 194 -37.36 -3.00 -17.85
CA GLY A 194 -37.27 -3.54 -19.21
C GLY A 194 -35.95 -3.29 -19.95
N SER A 195 -34.95 -2.67 -19.32
CA SER A 195 -33.63 -2.50 -19.93
C SER A 195 -32.81 -3.78 -19.84
N THR A 196 -32.34 -4.27 -20.99
CA THR A 196 -31.32 -5.32 -21.10
C THR A 196 -30.12 -4.71 -21.81
N GLY A 197 -29.18 -4.12 -21.05
CA GLY A 197 -28.07 -3.34 -21.60
C GLY A 197 -27.02 -2.96 -20.55
N SER A 198 -26.18 -1.97 -20.88
CA SER A 198 -25.10 -1.43 -20.03
C SER A 198 -25.62 -0.65 -18.81
N CYS A 199 -26.21 -1.36 -17.85
CA CYS A 199 -26.71 -0.85 -16.58
C CYS A 199 -26.46 -1.87 -15.46
N LEU A 200 -26.66 -1.45 -14.21
CA LEU A 200 -26.42 -2.23 -13.01
C LEU A 200 -27.73 -2.54 -12.28
N THR A 201 -27.78 -3.70 -11.65
CA THR A 201 -28.86 -4.10 -10.73
C THR A 201 -28.82 -3.27 -9.45
N GLN A 202 -29.94 -3.19 -8.72
CA GLN A 202 -29.95 -2.49 -7.43
C GLN A 202 -28.94 -3.08 -6.42
N PRO A 203 -28.78 -4.42 -6.29
CA PRO A 203 -27.74 -4.97 -5.43
C PRO A 203 -26.31 -4.59 -5.85
N GLN A 204 -25.99 -4.53 -7.16
CA GLN A 204 -24.68 -4.06 -7.64
C GLN A 204 -24.45 -2.59 -7.27
N VAL A 205 -25.44 -1.71 -7.49
CA VAL A 205 -25.36 -0.29 -7.12
C VAL A 205 -25.15 -0.12 -5.61
N ASN A 206 -25.87 -0.89 -4.79
CA ASN A 206 -25.71 -0.86 -3.34
C ASN A 206 -24.33 -1.34 -2.90
N ALA A 207 -23.83 -2.44 -3.47
CA ALA A 207 -22.49 -2.96 -3.17
C ALA A 207 -21.40 -1.95 -3.54
N LEU A 208 -21.51 -1.28 -4.69
CA LEU A 208 -20.60 -0.21 -5.12
C LEU A 208 -20.61 0.96 -4.14
N GLN A 209 -21.79 1.44 -3.74
CA GLN A 209 -21.91 2.54 -2.79
C GLN A 209 -21.22 2.21 -1.46
N ILE A 210 -21.48 1.02 -0.90
CA ILE A 210 -20.83 0.56 0.33
C ILE A 210 -19.31 0.40 0.15
N ALA A 211 -18.85 -0.09 -1.01
CA ALA A 211 -17.43 -0.22 -1.30
C ALA A 211 -16.71 1.14 -1.35
N TYR A 212 -17.34 2.17 -1.93
CA TYR A 212 -16.79 3.53 -1.97
C TYR A 212 -16.85 4.24 -0.62
N ASP A 213 -17.91 4.06 0.16
CA ASP A 213 -18.07 4.74 1.47
C ASP A 213 -17.23 4.06 2.57
N GLY A 214 -17.01 2.76 2.45
CA GLY A 214 -16.49 1.91 3.51
C GLY A 214 -17.56 1.59 4.57
N VAL A 215 -17.19 0.78 5.55
CA VAL A 215 -18.07 0.38 6.66
C VAL A 215 -17.43 0.79 7.97
N ARG A 216 -18.17 1.49 8.82
CA ARG A 216 -17.74 1.86 10.18
C ARG A 216 -18.15 0.79 11.19
N ALA A 217 -17.30 0.57 12.18
CA ALA A 217 -17.64 -0.18 13.39
C ALA A 217 -18.30 0.73 14.43
N ALA A 218 -18.85 0.14 15.49
CA ALA A 218 -19.55 0.86 16.55
C ALA A 218 -18.65 1.83 17.34
N ASP A 219 -17.33 1.62 17.33
CA ASP A 219 -16.32 2.49 17.95
C ASP A 219 -15.88 3.65 17.03
N GLY A 220 -16.47 3.76 15.83
CA GLY A 220 -16.12 4.76 14.82
C GLY A 220 -14.92 4.41 13.95
N SER A 221 -14.20 3.32 14.22
CA SER A 221 -13.14 2.84 13.35
C SER A 221 -13.72 2.33 12.02
N TYR A 222 -12.88 2.20 10.99
CA TYR A 222 -13.28 1.41 9.83
C TYR A 222 -13.28 -0.08 10.19
N ALA A 223 -14.36 -0.77 9.83
CA ALA A 223 -14.42 -2.23 9.70
C ALA A 223 -14.15 -2.68 8.25
N GLN A 224 -14.45 -1.82 7.27
CA GLN A 224 -14.04 -1.94 5.88
C GLN A 224 -13.55 -0.57 5.41
N LEU A 225 -12.30 -0.49 4.95
CA LEU A 225 -11.79 0.75 4.37
C LEU A 225 -12.51 1.05 3.03
N PRO A 226 -12.73 2.32 2.69
CA PRO A 226 -13.32 2.71 1.40
C PRO A 226 -12.37 2.39 0.23
N LEU A 227 -12.92 2.20 -0.95
CA LEU A 227 -12.18 2.14 -2.22
C LEU A 227 -12.23 3.49 -2.93
N SER A 228 -11.14 3.84 -3.62
CA SER A 228 -11.10 5.03 -4.48
C SER A 228 -11.84 4.79 -5.78
N LYS A 229 -12.42 5.86 -6.32
CA LYS A 229 -13.00 5.91 -7.66
C LYS A 229 -11.91 5.97 -8.74
N GLY A 230 -12.16 5.37 -9.90
CA GLY A 230 -11.24 5.32 -11.05
C GLY A 230 -10.29 4.12 -11.07
N GLY A 231 -10.40 3.21 -10.09
CA GLY A 231 -9.62 1.97 -10.02
C GLY A 231 -10.42 0.69 -10.29
N GLU A 232 -11.70 0.81 -10.66
CA GLU A 232 -12.68 -0.29 -10.61
C GLU A 232 -12.30 -1.47 -11.50
N ALA A 233 -11.74 -1.19 -12.68
CA ALA A 233 -11.27 -2.22 -13.61
C ALA A 233 -10.18 -3.12 -13.01
N GLY A 234 -9.44 -2.64 -11.99
CA GLY A 234 -8.41 -3.40 -11.29
C GLY A 234 -8.90 -4.11 -10.02
N TRP A 235 -10.14 -3.90 -9.57
CA TRP A 235 -10.62 -4.42 -8.29
C TRP A 235 -10.56 -5.94 -8.18
N GLY A 236 -10.80 -6.64 -9.29
CA GLY A 236 -10.77 -8.12 -9.35
C GLY A 236 -9.45 -8.75 -8.92
N ALA A 237 -8.35 -7.99 -8.83
CA ALA A 237 -7.07 -8.49 -8.35
C ALA A 237 -7.04 -8.72 -6.83
N PHE A 238 -7.89 -8.04 -6.06
CA PHE A 238 -7.91 -8.08 -4.59
C PHE A 238 -9.33 -8.17 -3.97
N VAL A 239 -10.35 -8.21 -4.81
CA VAL A 239 -11.77 -8.25 -4.42
C VAL A 239 -12.51 -9.22 -5.34
N ALA A 240 -13.26 -10.16 -4.76
CA ALA A 240 -14.10 -11.14 -5.46
C ALA A 240 -15.36 -10.49 -6.06
N ILE A 241 -15.18 -9.59 -7.02
CA ILE A 241 -16.27 -8.84 -7.66
C ILE A 241 -17.15 -9.72 -8.55
N ASP A 242 -16.76 -10.96 -8.84
CA ASP A 242 -17.57 -11.97 -9.55
C ASP A 242 -18.57 -12.69 -8.64
N GLY A 243 -18.48 -12.48 -7.32
CA GLY A 243 -19.37 -13.04 -6.31
C GLY A 243 -19.06 -14.47 -5.90
N ASP A 244 -18.02 -15.11 -6.44
CA ASP A 244 -17.72 -16.53 -6.16
C ASP A 244 -16.96 -16.75 -4.83
N ARG A 245 -16.46 -15.65 -4.24
CA ARG A 245 -15.61 -15.58 -3.03
C ARG A 245 -14.29 -16.34 -3.14
N LYS A 246 -14.03 -17.05 -4.24
CA LYS A 246 -12.77 -17.72 -4.58
C LYS A 246 -11.85 -16.74 -5.28
N GLU A 247 -11.59 -15.64 -4.60
CA GLU A 247 -10.58 -14.71 -5.06
C GLU A 247 -9.19 -15.37 -5.00
N PHE A 248 -8.25 -14.89 -5.82
CA PHE A 248 -6.83 -15.27 -5.75
C PHE A 248 -6.23 -15.14 -4.33
N SER A 249 -6.77 -14.23 -3.50
CA SER A 249 -6.27 -13.97 -2.14
C SER A 249 -7.10 -14.54 -0.98
N ASN A 250 -8.34 -15.01 -1.20
CA ASN A 250 -9.30 -15.43 -0.16
C ASN A 250 -9.31 -14.50 1.07
N GLY A 251 -9.48 -13.18 0.83
CA GLY A 251 -9.37 -12.17 1.87
C GLY A 251 -7.93 -11.99 2.37
N GLY A 252 -6.95 -11.98 1.47
CA GLY A 252 -5.54 -11.83 1.80
C GLY A 252 -5.00 -12.87 2.79
N GLY A 253 -5.49 -14.11 2.75
CA GLY A 253 -5.10 -15.18 3.66
C GLY A 253 -5.76 -15.13 5.05
N THR A 254 -6.87 -14.40 5.23
CA THR A 254 -7.54 -14.28 6.55
C THR A 254 -7.89 -15.65 7.16
N GLY A 255 -8.22 -16.64 6.33
CA GLY A 255 -8.56 -18.00 6.79
C GLY A 255 -7.50 -18.63 7.69
N GLY A 256 -6.21 -18.53 7.35
CA GLY A 256 -5.13 -19.08 8.17
C GLY A 256 -4.82 -18.24 9.42
N LEU A 257 -5.35 -17.01 9.51
CA LEU A 257 -5.22 -16.15 10.69
C LEU A 257 -6.32 -16.38 11.73
N VAL A 258 -7.41 -17.06 11.38
CA VAL A 258 -8.55 -17.27 12.30
C VAL A 258 -8.11 -17.75 13.69
N PRO A 259 -7.21 -18.76 13.83
CA PRO A 259 -6.79 -19.26 15.14
C PRO A 259 -6.06 -18.23 16.01
N VAL A 260 -5.44 -17.20 15.42
CA VAL A 260 -4.65 -16.18 16.14
C VAL A 260 -5.36 -14.83 16.27
N LEU A 261 -6.39 -14.57 15.45
CA LEU A 261 -7.25 -13.39 15.59
C LEU A 261 -8.41 -13.64 16.55
N TRP A 262 -9.02 -14.82 16.50
CA TRP A 262 -10.15 -15.18 17.36
C TRP A 262 -9.87 -16.50 18.09
N PRO A 263 -8.90 -16.52 19.03
CA PRO A 263 -8.47 -17.74 19.70
C PRO A 263 -9.64 -18.42 20.42
N GLY A 264 -9.83 -19.71 20.17
CA GLY A 264 -10.92 -20.50 20.76
C GLY A 264 -12.30 -20.27 20.15
N LYS A 265 -12.41 -19.48 19.07
CA LYS A 265 -13.68 -19.21 18.38
C LYS A 265 -13.67 -19.78 16.96
N GLN A 266 -14.84 -20.23 16.52
CA GLN A 266 -15.13 -20.54 15.13
C GLN A 266 -15.68 -19.26 14.49
N VAL A 267 -14.95 -18.67 13.54
CA VAL A 267 -15.41 -17.48 12.80
C VAL A 267 -15.61 -17.87 11.34
N ASP A 268 -16.85 -17.75 10.87
CA ASP A 268 -17.17 -17.88 9.45
C ASP A 268 -16.91 -16.55 8.73
N LEU A 269 -15.92 -16.55 7.86
CA LEU A 269 -15.53 -15.36 7.10
C LEU A 269 -16.61 -14.89 6.12
N ASN A 270 -17.50 -15.78 5.67
CA ASN A 270 -18.61 -15.43 4.77
C ASN A 270 -19.69 -14.58 5.45
N SER A 271 -19.71 -14.57 6.78
CA SER A 271 -20.65 -13.82 7.61
C SER A 271 -19.93 -12.91 8.60
N LEU A 272 -18.67 -12.57 8.30
CA LEU A 272 -17.85 -11.69 9.15
C LEU A 272 -18.55 -10.35 9.36
N THR A 273 -18.66 -9.93 10.62
CA THR A 273 -19.31 -8.69 11.03
C THR A 273 -18.31 -7.60 11.40
N PRO A 274 -18.69 -6.30 11.34
CA PRO A 274 -17.87 -5.21 11.85
C PRO A 274 -17.40 -5.40 13.31
N ALA A 275 -18.24 -5.98 14.16
CA ALA A 275 -17.87 -6.27 15.56
C ALA A 275 -16.76 -7.33 15.66
N GLN A 276 -16.84 -8.39 14.85
CA GLN A 276 -15.79 -9.41 14.81
C GLN A 276 -14.48 -8.88 14.23
N VAL A 277 -14.53 -7.91 13.30
CA VAL A 277 -13.32 -7.22 12.82
C VAL A 277 -12.60 -6.52 13.96
N VAL A 278 -13.32 -5.69 14.73
CA VAL A 278 -12.75 -5.01 15.91
C VAL A 278 -12.21 -6.01 16.93
N GLU A 279 -12.95 -7.08 17.20
CA GLU A 279 -12.52 -8.14 18.10
C GLU A 279 -11.20 -8.79 17.65
N GLY A 280 -11.11 -9.18 16.37
CA GLY A 280 -9.92 -9.86 15.84
C GLY A 280 -8.68 -8.96 15.86
N ARG A 281 -8.86 -7.65 15.61
CA ARG A 281 -7.77 -6.67 15.68
C ARG A 281 -7.33 -6.36 17.11
N ALA A 282 -8.10 -6.75 18.13
CA ALA A 282 -7.68 -6.65 19.53
C ALA A 282 -6.79 -7.82 20.00
N SER A 283 -6.59 -8.85 19.16
CA SER A 283 -5.83 -10.05 19.52
C SER A 283 -4.35 -9.76 19.82
N ALA A 284 -3.70 -10.69 20.52
CA ALA A 284 -2.26 -10.60 20.80
C ALA A 284 -1.41 -10.63 19.51
N PHE A 285 -1.84 -11.41 18.51
CA PHE A 285 -1.16 -11.45 17.21
C PHE A 285 -1.30 -10.12 16.47
N ALA A 286 -2.51 -9.55 16.41
CA ALA A 286 -2.73 -8.25 15.76
C ALA A 286 -1.86 -7.16 16.39
N LYS A 287 -1.83 -7.05 17.73
CA LYS A 287 -0.96 -6.09 18.46
C LYS A 287 0.54 -6.27 18.19
N MET A 288 0.98 -7.48 17.86
CA MET A 288 2.37 -7.78 17.54
C MET A 288 2.71 -7.49 16.06
N TYR A 289 1.77 -7.77 15.16
CA TYR A 289 1.95 -7.73 13.72
C TYR A 289 1.71 -6.34 13.11
N GLU A 290 0.65 -5.65 13.56
CA GLU A 290 0.26 -4.35 13.03
C GLU A 290 1.35 -3.30 13.33
N ALA A 291 1.73 -2.54 12.30
CA ALA A 291 2.65 -1.41 12.37
C ALA A 291 1.84 -0.10 12.39
N GLY A 292 0.91 0.02 13.34
CA GLY A 292 -0.05 1.11 13.42
C GLY A 292 0.33 2.26 14.36
N ASP A 293 1.47 2.20 15.05
CA ASP A 293 1.88 3.25 16.01
C ASP A 293 2.26 4.54 15.27
N PRO A 294 1.56 5.67 15.50
CA PRO A 294 1.90 6.94 14.87
C PRO A 294 3.08 7.67 15.54
N ASN A 295 3.55 7.20 16.71
CA ASN A 295 4.67 7.84 17.39
C ASN A 295 6.01 7.42 16.80
N LEU A 296 6.48 8.20 15.83
CA LEU A 296 7.79 8.03 15.20
C LEU A 296 8.86 8.99 15.76
N ALA A 297 8.59 9.64 16.90
CA ALA A 297 9.53 10.60 17.50
C ALA A 297 10.94 10.01 17.71
N PRO A 298 11.12 8.75 18.18
CA PRO A 298 12.46 8.15 18.29
C PRO A 298 13.20 8.03 16.95
N PHE A 299 12.48 7.79 15.85
CA PHE A 299 13.05 7.70 14.51
C PHE A 299 13.42 9.09 13.97
N PHE A 300 12.55 10.08 14.13
CA PHE A 300 12.82 11.45 13.67
C PHE A 300 13.87 12.18 14.50
N ALA A 301 13.94 11.94 15.82
CA ALA A 301 14.91 12.59 16.71
C ALA A 301 16.38 12.31 16.32
N ARG A 302 16.64 11.20 15.66
CA ARG A 302 17.95 10.81 15.12
C ARG A 302 18.15 11.18 13.64
N GLY A 303 17.26 11.99 13.08
CA GLY A 303 17.32 12.46 11.69
C GLY A 303 16.70 11.53 10.66
N GLY A 304 15.99 10.48 11.10
CA GLY A 304 15.37 9.49 10.22
C GLY A 304 14.44 10.09 9.17
N LYS A 305 14.49 9.59 7.93
CA LYS A 305 13.63 10.02 6.83
C LYS A 305 12.67 8.90 6.42
N LEU A 306 11.38 9.18 6.40
CA LEU A 306 10.33 8.27 5.96
C LEU A 306 9.67 8.84 4.70
N LEU A 307 9.82 8.11 3.58
CA LEU A 307 9.10 8.38 2.35
C LEU A 307 7.97 7.35 2.21
N MET A 308 6.73 7.85 2.21
CA MET A 308 5.54 7.04 1.98
C MET A 308 5.02 7.27 0.56
N TRP A 309 4.60 6.20 -0.10
CA TRP A 309 4.02 6.27 -1.43
C TRP A 309 2.88 5.28 -1.57
N HIS A 310 1.79 5.63 -2.25
CA HIS A 310 0.65 4.73 -2.45
C HIS A 310 -0.04 5.01 -3.78
N GLY A 311 -0.34 3.96 -4.55
CA GLY A 311 -1.25 4.05 -5.69
C GLY A 311 -2.66 4.41 -5.26
N GLU A 312 -3.29 5.40 -5.89
CA GLU A 312 -4.63 5.82 -5.49
C GLU A 312 -5.73 4.87 -5.95
N SER A 313 -5.44 4.04 -6.96
CA SER A 313 -6.34 3.02 -7.50
C SER A 313 -6.07 1.63 -6.90
N ASP A 314 -5.36 1.55 -5.77
CA ASP A 314 -5.05 0.30 -5.08
C ASP A 314 -6.31 -0.31 -4.43
N PRO A 315 -6.77 -1.50 -4.89
CA PRO A 315 -7.94 -2.15 -4.32
C PRO A 315 -7.61 -3.09 -3.15
N GLY A 316 -6.33 -3.36 -2.90
CA GLY A 316 -5.87 -4.14 -1.75
C GLY A 316 -5.89 -3.27 -0.49
N PRO A 317 -4.74 -2.75 -0.03
CA PRO A 317 -4.73 -1.69 0.97
C PRO A 317 -5.35 -0.42 0.38
N SER A 318 -6.37 0.12 1.05
CA SER A 318 -6.92 1.41 0.64
C SER A 318 -5.91 2.53 0.91
N PRO A 319 -5.70 3.47 -0.03
CA PRO A 319 -4.86 4.65 0.20
C PRO A 319 -5.40 5.52 1.34
N VAL A 320 -6.72 5.45 1.64
CA VAL A 320 -7.32 6.15 2.79
C VAL A 320 -6.68 5.74 4.10
N GLY A 321 -6.40 4.45 4.30
CA GLY A 321 -5.71 3.99 5.52
C GLY A 321 -4.30 4.58 5.64
N THR A 322 -3.57 4.69 4.53
CA THR A 322 -2.23 5.29 4.54
C THR A 322 -2.28 6.80 4.81
N ILE A 323 -3.27 7.50 4.25
CA ILE A 323 -3.51 8.92 4.54
C ILE A 323 -3.82 9.11 6.03
N ASP A 324 -4.73 8.30 6.59
CA ASP A 324 -5.10 8.37 8.01
C ASP A 324 -3.89 8.12 8.92
N TYR A 325 -3.01 7.18 8.57
CA TYR A 325 -1.76 6.93 9.29
C TYR A 325 -0.82 8.15 9.23
N VAL A 326 -0.59 8.72 8.05
CA VAL A 326 0.28 9.90 7.88
C VAL A 326 -0.24 11.10 8.66
N GLU A 327 -1.55 11.35 8.63
CA GLU A 327 -2.15 12.43 9.41
C GLU A 327 -2.10 12.15 10.93
N ALA A 328 -2.17 10.89 11.35
CA ALA A 328 -1.94 10.51 12.74
C ALA A 328 -0.48 10.74 13.19
N VAL A 329 0.51 10.43 12.35
CA VAL A 329 1.93 10.72 12.61
C VAL A 329 2.16 12.22 12.73
N LYS A 330 1.66 13.01 11.76
CA LYS A 330 1.76 14.48 11.78
C LYS A 330 1.11 15.10 13.02
N ARG A 331 -0.01 14.55 13.48
CA ARG A 331 -0.69 15.03 14.70
C ARG A 331 0.08 14.67 15.97
N THR A 332 0.70 13.48 16.00
CA THR A 332 1.45 12.97 17.17
C THR A 332 2.80 13.68 17.33
N ASP A 333 3.56 13.87 16.25
CA ASP A 333 4.84 14.58 16.24
C ASP A 333 4.93 15.56 15.05
N PRO A 334 4.33 16.75 15.16
CA PRO A 334 4.32 17.72 14.05
C PRO A 334 5.72 18.16 13.63
N ARG A 335 6.65 18.31 14.57
CA ARG A 335 8.02 18.80 14.29
C ARG A 335 8.87 17.73 13.63
N GLY A 336 8.81 16.49 14.12
CA GLY A 336 9.49 15.36 13.50
C GLY A 336 8.94 15.09 12.10
N ALA A 337 7.62 15.02 11.97
CA ALA A 337 6.96 14.79 10.68
C ALA A 337 7.30 15.88 9.64
N ALA A 338 7.30 17.16 10.02
CA ALA A 338 7.64 18.25 9.10
C ALA A 338 9.05 18.14 8.49
N ASN A 339 9.98 17.49 9.19
CA ASN A 339 11.38 17.36 8.75
C ASN A 339 11.73 15.95 8.25
N GLY A 340 10.94 14.95 8.61
CA GLY A 340 11.27 13.54 8.47
C GLY A 340 10.24 12.72 7.72
N LEU A 341 9.06 13.26 7.37
CA LEU A 341 8.01 12.53 6.67
C LEU A 341 7.63 13.21 5.36
N GLN A 342 7.68 12.45 4.27
CA GLN A 342 7.17 12.89 2.97
C GLN A 342 6.26 11.80 2.39
N MET A 343 5.05 12.17 1.97
CA MET A 343 4.09 11.24 1.36
C MET A 343 3.76 11.67 -0.07
N PHE A 344 3.61 10.70 -0.96
CA PHE A 344 3.14 10.87 -2.33
C PHE A 344 2.00 9.89 -2.62
N LEU A 345 0.99 10.37 -3.34
CA LEU A 345 -0.05 9.53 -3.91
C LEU A 345 0.14 9.47 -5.43
N ALA A 346 -0.09 8.30 -6.01
CA ALA A 346 0.06 8.07 -7.44
C ALA A 346 -1.30 7.78 -8.09
N PRO A 347 -1.92 8.80 -8.72
CA PRO A 347 -3.20 8.65 -9.41
C PRO A 347 -3.18 7.55 -10.46
N GLY A 348 -4.25 6.75 -10.51
CA GLY A 348 -4.39 5.67 -11.48
C GLY A 348 -3.46 4.47 -11.25
N VAL A 349 -2.60 4.49 -10.23
CA VAL A 349 -1.68 3.38 -9.95
C VAL A 349 -2.34 2.38 -9.00
N GLY A 350 -2.22 1.10 -9.33
CA GLY A 350 -2.74 0.00 -8.52
C GLY A 350 -1.85 -0.38 -7.34
N HIS A 351 -1.95 -1.64 -6.90
CA HIS A 351 -1.15 -2.14 -5.79
C HIS A 351 0.33 -2.26 -6.16
N CYS A 352 1.18 -1.43 -5.54
CA CYS A 352 2.62 -1.31 -5.76
C CYS A 352 3.07 -0.82 -7.14
N ALA A 353 2.36 -1.16 -8.21
CA ALA A 353 2.62 -0.79 -9.59
C ALA A 353 1.38 -1.04 -10.46
N GLY A 354 1.49 -0.83 -11.78
CA GLY A 354 0.42 -1.09 -12.73
C GLY A 354 -0.77 -0.13 -12.60
N GLY A 355 -1.90 -0.49 -13.21
CA GLY A 355 -3.05 0.41 -13.38
C GLY A 355 -2.89 1.37 -14.57
N PRO A 356 -3.87 2.24 -14.84
CA PRO A 356 -3.81 3.22 -15.94
C PRO A 356 -2.80 4.35 -15.73
N GLY A 357 -2.40 4.64 -14.48
CA GLY A 357 -1.52 5.76 -14.13
C GLY A 357 -0.03 5.47 -14.27
N ALA A 358 0.78 6.53 -14.12
CA ALA A 358 2.24 6.46 -14.18
C ALA A 358 2.82 5.78 -12.93
N ASP A 359 3.25 4.53 -13.07
CA ASP A 359 3.55 3.61 -11.97
C ASP A 359 5.04 3.45 -11.63
N GLN A 360 5.94 4.01 -12.44
CA GLN A 360 7.39 3.91 -12.28
C GLN A 360 7.96 5.19 -11.68
N VAL A 361 8.51 5.12 -10.46
CA VAL A 361 9.07 6.26 -9.72
C VAL A 361 10.41 5.87 -9.09
N ASP A 362 11.44 6.70 -9.25
CA ASP A 362 12.73 6.53 -8.55
C ASP A 362 12.65 7.04 -7.11
N VAL A 363 11.93 6.28 -6.27
CA VAL A 363 11.77 6.60 -4.84
C VAL A 363 13.07 6.43 -4.04
N LEU A 364 13.94 5.51 -4.45
CA LEU A 364 15.22 5.25 -3.76
C LEU A 364 16.21 6.38 -4.00
N GLY A 365 16.39 6.82 -5.25
CA GLY A 365 17.21 7.97 -5.58
C GLY A 365 16.67 9.25 -4.96
N ALA A 366 15.35 9.44 -4.95
CA ALA A 366 14.73 10.61 -4.29
C ALA A 366 14.99 10.64 -2.78
N LEU A 367 14.86 9.51 -2.08
CA LEU A 367 15.14 9.42 -0.66
C LEU A 367 16.63 9.60 -0.35
N ASP A 368 17.52 9.03 -1.16
CA ASP A 368 18.97 9.20 -1.02
C ASP A 368 19.40 10.66 -1.19
N ASN A 369 18.83 11.34 -2.18
CA ASN A 369 19.02 12.78 -2.38
C ASN A 369 18.50 13.59 -1.20
N TRP A 370 17.35 13.22 -0.62
CA TRP A 370 16.83 13.89 0.57
C TRP A 370 17.78 13.76 1.76
N VAL A 371 18.26 12.54 2.03
CA VAL A 371 19.22 12.28 3.14
C VAL A 371 20.52 13.06 2.93
N SER A 372 21.00 13.14 1.69
CA SER A 372 22.30 13.75 1.36
C SER A 372 22.25 15.27 1.29
N ALA A 373 21.19 15.85 0.71
CA ALA A 373 21.04 17.29 0.51
C ALA A 373 20.25 17.99 1.63
N GLY A 374 19.59 17.25 2.50
CA GLY A 374 18.78 17.79 3.61
C GLY A 374 17.45 18.41 3.18
N LYS A 375 17.07 18.34 1.89
CA LYS A 375 15.81 18.88 1.37
C LYS A 375 14.86 17.76 0.95
N ALA A 376 13.65 17.77 1.52
CA ALA A 376 12.60 16.82 1.14
C ALA A 376 12.14 17.06 -0.31
N PRO A 377 11.82 16.01 -1.08
CA PRO A 377 11.26 16.17 -2.40
C PRO A 377 9.85 16.77 -2.29
N GLU A 378 9.60 17.86 -3.01
CA GLU A 378 8.26 18.44 -3.14
C GLU A 378 7.46 17.77 -4.28
N THR A 379 8.17 17.20 -5.25
CA THR A 379 7.63 16.46 -6.37
C THR A 379 8.48 15.23 -6.67
N LEU A 380 7.86 14.21 -7.26
CA LEU A 380 8.53 13.07 -7.91
C LEU A 380 8.06 12.97 -9.35
N VAL A 381 8.91 12.55 -10.27
CA VAL A 381 8.49 12.26 -11.65
C VAL A 381 8.15 10.78 -11.76
N ALA A 382 6.91 10.49 -12.15
CA ALA A 382 6.42 9.15 -12.43
C ALA A 382 6.31 8.92 -13.94
N LYS A 383 6.60 7.70 -14.39
CA LYS A 383 6.44 7.26 -15.78
C LYS A 383 5.54 6.03 -15.85
N LYS A 384 4.82 5.85 -16.95
CA LYS A 384 4.12 4.61 -17.25
C LYS A 384 5.08 3.56 -17.78
N ALA A 385 5.09 2.35 -17.21
CA ALA A 385 5.98 1.28 -17.65
C ALA A 385 5.74 0.83 -19.11
N ASP A 386 4.48 0.79 -19.53
CA ASP A 386 3.99 0.27 -20.81
C ASP A 386 3.39 1.37 -21.71
N GLY A 387 3.72 2.64 -21.46
CA GLY A 387 3.17 3.77 -22.21
C GLY A 387 4.05 5.02 -22.17
N SER A 388 3.55 6.11 -22.75
CA SER A 388 4.26 7.39 -22.83
C SER A 388 3.91 8.38 -21.72
N MET A 389 2.97 8.04 -20.83
CA MET A 389 2.52 8.93 -19.77
C MET A 389 3.65 9.23 -18.80
N VAL A 390 3.88 10.52 -18.55
CA VAL A 390 4.78 11.03 -17.52
C VAL A 390 4.03 12.08 -16.70
N ARG A 391 4.01 11.92 -15.38
CA ARG A 391 3.27 12.80 -14.47
C ARG A 391 4.13 13.19 -13.27
N PRO A 392 4.06 14.44 -12.79
CA PRO A 392 4.59 14.75 -11.48
C PRO A 392 3.63 14.23 -10.41
N LEU A 393 4.18 13.57 -9.40
CA LEU A 393 3.49 13.31 -8.14
C LEU A 393 3.81 14.44 -7.18
N CYS A 394 2.79 15.02 -6.59
CA CYS A 394 2.93 16.10 -5.61
C CYS A 394 2.99 15.56 -4.19
N ALA A 395 3.80 16.22 -3.36
CA ALA A 395 3.82 16.04 -1.92
C ALA A 395 2.41 16.18 -1.32
N TRP A 396 1.90 15.14 -0.63
CA TRP A 396 0.62 15.18 0.07
C TRP A 396 0.59 16.35 1.09
N PRO A 397 -0.47 17.19 1.12
CA PRO A 397 -1.80 16.95 0.55
C PRO A 397 -2.06 17.54 -0.85
N LYS A 398 -1.01 17.96 -1.58
CA LYS A 398 -1.20 18.55 -2.91
C LYS A 398 -1.46 17.48 -3.98
N VAL A 399 -2.02 17.92 -5.10
CA VAL A 399 -2.24 17.13 -6.31
C VAL A 399 -1.71 17.88 -7.53
N ALA A 400 -1.29 17.16 -8.56
CA ALA A 400 -0.85 17.76 -9.82
C ALA A 400 -2.08 18.21 -10.63
N HIS A 401 -2.07 19.47 -11.05
CA HIS A 401 -3.10 20.03 -11.93
C HIS A 401 -2.43 20.59 -13.18
N TYR A 402 -2.95 20.23 -14.35
CA TYR A 402 -2.42 20.68 -15.63
C TYR A 402 -2.61 22.20 -15.78
N THR A 403 -1.59 22.89 -16.27
CA THR A 403 -1.59 24.36 -16.38
C THR A 403 -2.45 24.89 -17.52
N GLY A 404 -2.95 24.01 -18.40
CA GLY A 404 -3.82 24.35 -19.52
C GLY A 404 -3.10 24.53 -20.86
N SER A 405 -1.76 24.45 -20.89
CA SER A 405 -0.96 24.59 -22.12
C SER A 405 0.32 23.76 -22.08
N GLY A 406 0.75 23.28 -23.25
CA GLY A 406 1.97 22.47 -23.41
C GLY A 406 1.69 20.98 -23.67
N ASP A 407 2.74 20.16 -23.59
CA ASP A 407 2.60 18.70 -23.63
C ASP A 407 2.14 18.19 -22.27
N VAL A 408 1.07 17.39 -22.25
CA VAL A 408 0.55 16.74 -21.04
C VAL A 408 1.53 15.71 -20.48
N ASN A 409 2.50 15.24 -21.26
CA ASN A 409 3.56 14.33 -20.80
C ASN A 409 4.85 15.06 -20.40
N ASP A 410 4.85 16.40 -20.34
CA ASP A 410 5.92 17.16 -19.70
C ASP A 410 5.50 17.58 -18.29
N PRO A 411 6.13 17.04 -17.22
CA PRO A 411 5.84 17.40 -15.84
C PRO A 411 5.93 18.90 -15.53
N LYS A 412 6.63 19.70 -16.35
CA LYS A 412 6.71 21.16 -16.18
C LYS A 412 5.40 21.87 -16.44
N ASN A 413 4.50 21.25 -17.20
CA ASN A 413 3.19 21.83 -17.52
C ASN A 413 2.13 21.53 -16.46
N TYR A 414 2.55 21.12 -15.27
CA TYR A 414 1.70 20.88 -14.11
C TYR A 414 2.13 21.74 -12.93
N SER A 415 1.17 22.08 -12.07
CA SER A 415 1.42 22.73 -10.80
C SER A 415 0.83 21.90 -9.66
N CYS A 416 1.50 21.89 -8.51
CA CYS A 416 0.99 21.25 -7.31
C CYS A 416 0.02 22.18 -6.59
N VAL A 417 -1.27 21.87 -6.65
CA VAL A 417 -2.36 22.62 -6.03
C VAL A 417 -2.94 21.88 -4.82
N ALA A 418 -3.70 22.58 -3.98
CA ALA A 418 -4.48 21.92 -2.94
C ALA A 418 -5.57 21.03 -3.58
N ARG A 419 -5.89 19.91 -2.92
CA ARG A 419 -7.01 19.03 -3.29
C ARG A 419 -8.35 19.63 -2.93
#